data_AF-A0A7K4HSA0-F1
#
_entry.id   AF-A0A7K4HSA0-F1
#
_cell.length_a   1.000
_cell.length_b   1.000
_cell.length_c   1.000
_cell.angle_alpha   90.00
_cell.angle_beta   90.00
_cell.angle_gamma   90.00
#
_symmetry.space_group_name_H-M   'P 1'
#
loop_
_entity.id
_entity.type
_entity.pdbx_description
1 polymer ?
#
loop_
_entity_poly.entity_id
_entity_poly.type
_entity_poly.pdbx_seq_one_letter_code
_entity_poly.pdbx_strand_id
1 'polypeptide(L)'
;MSTPAGVDYCLKPMAIYIEITKHYETHEKVAYLYSCDHISWGEFLITKESFALESVKELKGEKQNFYMFRAWGKVRKTYLATGEFPQETCYAA
;
A
#
# COMPACT_ATOMS: atom_id res chain seq x y z
N MET A 1 -46.73 -2.14 8.16
CA MET A 1 -45.56 -1.65 7.41
C MET A 1 -44.37 -1.79 8.33
N SER A 2 -43.55 -2.80 8.12
CA SER A 2 -42.41 -3.12 9.00
C SER A 2 -41.13 -3.07 8.16
N THR A 3 -40.21 -2.19 8.54
CA THR A 3 -38.83 -2.16 8.05
C THR A 3 -38.16 -3.51 8.33
N PRO A 4 -37.43 -4.12 7.37
CA PRO A 4 -36.62 -5.29 7.71
C PRO A 4 -35.40 -4.82 8.47
N ALA A 5 -35.29 -5.32 9.70
CA ALA A 5 -34.14 -5.18 10.57
C ALA A 5 -32.92 -5.89 9.97
N GLY A 6 -31.75 -5.28 10.15
CA GLY A 6 -30.49 -6.01 10.27
C GLY A 6 -30.04 -6.76 9.02
N VAL A 7 -29.65 -6.03 7.99
CA VAL A 7 -28.60 -6.56 7.10
C VAL A 7 -27.29 -6.29 7.82
N ASP A 8 -26.94 -7.22 8.71
CA ASP A 8 -25.57 -7.37 9.20
C ASP A 8 -24.74 -7.75 7.98
N TYR A 9 -24.18 -6.74 7.31
CA TYR A 9 -23.12 -6.97 6.34
C TYR A 9 -21.93 -7.47 7.15
N CYS A 10 -21.93 -8.77 7.45
CA CYS A 10 -20.73 -9.54 7.73
C CYS A 10 -19.80 -9.32 6.54
N LEU A 11 -19.03 -8.24 6.58
CA LEU A 11 -17.94 -7.94 5.68
C LEU A 11 -16.94 -9.08 5.89
N LYS A 12 -17.11 -10.17 5.14
CA LYS A 12 -16.05 -11.16 4.96
C LYS A 12 -14.79 -10.36 4.64
N PRO A 13 -13.67 -10.57 5.36
CA PRO A 13 -12.42 -9.95 4.98
C PRO A 13 -12.11 -10.45 3.56
N MET A 14 -12.28 -9.58 2.57
CA MET A 14 -11.75 -9.86 1.23
C MET A 14 -10.25 -9.96 1.41
N ALA A 15 -9.68 -11.09 0.98
CA ALA A 15 -8.23 -11.23 0.93
C ALA A 15 -7.67 -10.07 0.10
N ILE A 16 -6.79 -9.28 0.68
CA ILE A 16 -6.17 -8.13 0.03
C ILE A 16 -4.74 -8.52 -0.33
N TYR A 17 -4.42 -8.45 -1.61
CA TYR A 17 -3.05 -8.59 -2.10
C TYR A 17 -2.60 -7.26 -2.71
N ILE A 18 -1.41 -6.80 -2.33
CA ILE A 18 -0.79 -5.60 -2.89
C ILE A 18 0.64 -5.97 -3.27
N GLU A 19 0.94 -5.91 -4.57
CA GLU A 19 2.30 -5.98 -5.09
C GLU A 19 3.00 -4.64 -4.89
N ILE A 20 4.27 -4.68 -4.49
CA ILE A 20 5.07 -3.51 -4.16
C ILE A 20 6.46 -3.68 -4.75
N THR A 21 6.81 -2.83 -5.70
CA THR A 21 8.08 -2.91 -6.43
C THR A 21 8.80 -1.58 -6.36
N LYS A 22 10.10 -1.61 -6.02
CA LYS A 22 10.93 -0.42 -5.98
C LYS A 22 11.08 0.13 -7.40
N HIS A 23 10.69 1.39 -7.57
CA HIS A 23 10.81 2.09 -8.84
C HIS A 23 12.20 2.66 -9.02
N TYR A 24 12.63 3.49 -8.07
CA TYR A 24 13.95 4.08 -8.03
C TYR A 24 14.34 4.43 -6.59
N GLU A 25 15.63 4.59 -6.37
CA GLU A 25 16.20 4.96 -5.09
C GLU A 25 17.33 5.97 -5.30
N THR A 26 17.27 7.07 -4.55
CA THR A 26 18.33 8.08 -4.49
C THR A 26 18.97 8.08 -3.11
N HIS A 27 19.93 8.98 -2.86
CA HIS A 27 20.50 9.14 -1.53
C HIS A 27 19.47 9.59 -0.48
N GLU A 28 18.45 10.36 -0.90
CA GLU A 28 17.49 11.01 0.01
C GLU A 28 16.15 10.28 0.08
N LYS A 29 15.74 9.64 -1.02
CA LYS A 29 14.37 9.18 -1.24
C LYS A 29 14.34 7.80 -1.89
N VAL A 30 13.24 7.09 -1.70
CA VAL A 30 12.93 5.86 -2.43
C VAL A 30 11.48 5.89 -2.90
N ALA A 31 11.26 5.52 -4.14
CA ALA A 31 9.93 5.44 -4.73
C ALA A 31 9.52 4.00 -4.99
N TYR A 32 8.23 3.73 -4.79
CA TYR A 32 7.64 2.42 -4.95
C TYR A 32 6.39 2.50 -5.80
N LEU A 33 6.29 1.57 -6.75
CA LEU A 33 5.05 1.26 -7.44
C LEU A 33 4.26 0.25 -6.60
N TYR A 34 2.95 0.42 -6.54
CA TYR A 34 2.06 -0.52 -5.89
C TYR A 34 0.81 -0.80 -6.74
N SER A 35 0.35 -2.05 -6.72
CA SER A 35 -0.82 -2.49 -7.47
C SER A 35 -1.61 -3.56 -6.72
N CYS A 36 -2.93 -3.55 -6.92
CA CYS A 36 -3.86 -4.57 -6.41
C CYS A 36 -4.41 -5.48 -7.52
N ASP A 37 -4.23 -5.10 -8.78
CA ASP A 37 -4.82 -5.77 -9.96
C ASP A 37 -3.79 -6.04 -11.07
N HIS A 38 -2.53 -5.65 -10.85
CA HIS A 38 -1.41 -5.69 -11.82
C HIS A 38 -1.64 -4.89 -13.12
N ILE A 39 -2.75 -4.14 -13.22
CA ILE A 39 -3.13 -3.33 -14.38
C ILE A 39 -2.88 -1.86 -14.05
N SER A 40 -3.34 -1.44 -12.87
CA SER A 40 -3.27 -0.08 -12.39
C SER A 40 -2.16 0.03 -11.36
N TRP A 41 -1.28 1.01 -11.56
CA TRP A 41 -0.14 1.26 -10.68
C TRP A 41 -0.22 2.66 -10.09
N GLY A 42 -0.23 2.69 -8.75
CA GLY A 42 0.03 3.88 -7.97
C GLY A 42 1.52 4.00 -7.66
N GLU A 43 1.94 5.19 -7.26
CA GLU A 43 3.31 5.46 -6.87
C GLU A 43 3.34 6.28 -5.57
N PHE A 44 4.17 5.85 -4.63
CA PHE A 44 4.46 6.62 -3.43
C PHE A 44 5.97 6.75 -3.22
N LEU A 45 6.34 7.79 -2.48
CA LEU A 45 7.71 8.13 -2.17
C LEU A 45 7.92 8.13 -0.66
N ILE A 46 9.07 7.64 -0.22
CA ILE A 46 9.51 7.65 1.17
C ILE A 46 10.78 8.49 1.27
N THR A 47 10.81 9.45 2.21
CA THR A 47 12.05 10.11 2.61
C THR A 47 12.86 9.20 3.55
N LYS A 48 14.14 9.00 3.28
CA LYS A 48 14.98 8.09 4.09
C LYS A 48 15.26 8.62 5.50
N GLU A 49 15.31 9.94 5.66
CA GLU A 49 15.56 10.60 6.95
C GLU A 49 14.43 10.34 7.96
N SER A 50 13.17 10.47 7.54
CA SER A 50 12.02 10.47 8.45
C SER A 50 10.99 9.37 8.17
N PHE A 51 11.19 8.56 7.12
CA PHE A 51 10.19 7.62 6.61
C PHE A 51 8.86 8.29 6.24
N ALA A 52 8.87 9.60 5.94
CA ALA A 52 7.67 10.32 5.57
C ALA A 52 7.15 9.81 4.22
N LEU A 53 5.83 9.64 4.14
CA LEU A 53 5.12 9.12 2.98
C LEU A 53 4.56 10.27 2.16
N GLU A 54 4.89 10.31 0.88
CA GLU A 54 4.33 11.23 -0.11
C GLU A 54 3.66 10.43 -1.24
N SER A 55 2.42 10.79 -1.60
CA SER A 55 1.74 10.20 -2.77
C SER A 55 2.24 10.91 -4.03
N VAL A 56 2.74 10.16 -5.01
CA VAL A 56 3.24 10.71 -6.29
C VAL A 56 2.22 10.48 -7.40
N LYS A 57 1.66 9.27 -7.45
CA LYS A 57 0.60 8.90 -8.39
C LYS A 57 -0.47 8.09 -7.68
N GLU A 58 -1.68 8.59 -7.84
CA GLU A 58 -2.86 8.07 -7.17
C GLU A 58 -3.56 6.97 -7.98
N LEU A 59 -3.87 5.82 -7.37
CA LEU A 59 -4.83 4.87 -7.97
C LEU A 59 -6.22 5.48 -7.92
N LYS A 60 -6.97 5.42 -9.02
CA LYS A 60 -8.35 5.89 -9.03
C LYS A 60 -9.24 4.90 -8.26
N GLY A 61 -9.90 5.36 -7.19
CA GLY A 61 -10.91 4.59 -6.48
C GLY A 61 -10.99 4.89 -4.98
N GLU A 62 -12.08 4.45 -4.33
CA GLU A 62 -12.42 4.79 -2.94
C GLU A 62 -11.44 4.27 -1.87
N LYS A 63 -10.49 3.39 -2.23
CA LYS A 63 -9.59 2.70 -1.28
C LYS A 63 -8.10 2.92 -1.52
N GLN A 64 -7.73 3.88 -2.36
CA GLN A 64 -6.33 4.14 -2.71
C GLN A 64 -5.47 4.43 -1.47
N ASN A 65 -5.86 5.37 -0.62
CA ASN A 65 -5.10 5.73 0.57
C ASN A 65 -4.89 4.51 1.48
N PHE A 66 -5.91 3.67 1.61
CA PHE A 66 -5.81 2.42 2.35
C PHE A 66 -4.72 1.50 1.77
N TYR A 67 -4.70 1.27 0.44
CA TYR A 67 -3.69 0.43 -0.19
C TYR A 67 -2.28 1.01 -0.07
N MET A 68 -2.12 2.32 -0.28
CA MET A 68 -0.85 3.01 -0.15
C MET A 68 -0.28 2.89 1.27
N PHE A 69 -1.11 3.10 2.31
CA PHE A 69 -0.66 2.96 3.70
C PHE A 69 -0.25 1.53 4.04
N ARG A 70 -0.94 0.51 3.51
CA ARG A 70 -0.56 -0.90 3.71
C ARG A 70 0.76 -1.22 2.99
N ALA A 71 0.94 -0.73 1.77
CA ALA A 71 2.17 -0.90 1.01
C ALA A 71 3.36 -0.24 1.72
N TRP A 72 3.21 1.03 2.10
CA TRP A 72 4.22 1.77 2.87
C TRP A 72 4.54 1.07 4.20
N GLY A 73 3.52 0.67 4.96
CA GLY A 73 3.71 -0.03 6.22
C GLY A 73 4.49 -1.34 6.07
N LYS A 74 4.23 -2.09 4.99
CA LYS A 74 4.99 -3.30 4.65
C LYS A 74 6.45 -2.98 4.35
N VAL A 75 6.73 -2.00 3.49
CA VAL A 75 8.10 -1.57 3.15
C VAL A 75 8.85 -1.12 4.41
N ARG A 76 8.23 -0.28 5.24
CA ARG A 76 8.82 0.19 6.50
C ARG A 76 9.15 -0.97 7.43
N LYS A 77 8.24 -1.94 7.58
CA LYS A 77 8.49 -3.12 8.42
C LYS A 77 9.65 -3.97 7.88
N THR A 78 9.74 -4.16 6.57
CA THR A 78 10.86 -4.88 5.96
C THR A 78 12.17 -4.16 6.21
N TYR A 79 12.23 -2.85 5.96
CA TYR A 79 13.42 -2.04 6.23
C TYR A 79 13.86 -2.13 7.69
N LEU A 80 12.93 -2.01 8.65
CA LEU A 80 13.27 -2.11 10.08
C LEU A 80 13.81 -3.49 10.47
N ALA A 81 13.50 -4.55 9.70
CA ALA A 81 13.98 -5.90 9.95
C ALA A 81 15.32 -6.19 9.27
N THR A 82 15.58 -5.63 8.08
CA THR A 82 16.75 -5.97 7.26
C THR A 82 17.80 -4.85 7.18
N GLY A 83 17.42 -3.61 7.48
CA GLY A 83 18.22 -2.41 7.23
C GLY A 83 18.20 -1.95 5.76
N GLU A 84 17.46 -2.62 4.89
CA GLU A 84 17.48 -2.39 3.44
C GLU A 84 16.07 -2.16 2.88
N PHE A 85 15.96 -1.23 1.94
CA PHE A 85 14.72 -1.03 1.19
C PHE A 85 14.54 -2.20 0.21
N PRO A 86 13.46 -3.00 0.32
CA PRO A 86 13.29 -4.19 -0.52
C PRO A 86 13.13 -3.80 -1.99
N GLN A 87 13.72 -4.58 -2.90
CA GLN A 87 13.50 -4.42 -4.34
C GLN A 87 12.06 -4.80 -4.72
N GLU A 88 11.57 -5.91 -4.17
CA GLU A 88 10.21 -6.40 -4.37
C GLU A 88 9.67 -6.92 -3.03
N THR A 89 8.39 -6.68 -2.78
CA THR A 89 7.68 -7.24 -1.62
C THR A 89 6.18 -7.23 -1.88
N CYS A 90 5.41 -7.87 -1.00
CA CYS A 90 3.97 -7.84 -1.08
C CYS A 90 3.32 -7.73 0.30
N TYR A 91 2.15 -7.12 0.32
CA TYR A 91 1.22 -7.17 1.45
C TYR A 91 0.11 -8.16 1.14
N ALA A 92 -0.16 -9.06 2.08
CA ALA A 92 -1.27 -10.01 2.02
C ALA A 92 -1.96 -10.05 3.40
N ALA A 93 -3.29 -9.95 3.43
CA ALA A 93 -4.11 -10.04 4.64
C ALA A 93 -5.51 -10.57 4.34
#